data_AF-A0A528A358-F1
#
_entry.id   AF-A0A528A358-F1
#
_cell.length_a   1.000
_cell.length_b   1.000
_cell.length_c   1.000
_cell.angle_alpha   90.00
_cell.angle_beta   90.00
_cell.angle_gamma   90.00
#
_symmetry.space_group_name_H-M   'P 1'
#
loop_
_entity.id
_entity.type
_entity.pdbx_description
1 polymer ?
#
loop_
_entity_poly.entity_id
_entity_poly.type
_entity_poly.pdbx_seq_one_letter_code
_entity_poly.pdbx_strand_id
1 'polypeptide(L)' 'MTIATPDRIKVLWFLPTHGDSRYLGTSEGGRAVDLPYLAQVAQAADAIGYYGALLPTGRSCEDSWVVA' A
#
# COMPACT_ATOMS: atom_id res chain seq x y z
N MET A 1 -6.58 10.52 -31.55
CA MET A 1 -7.41 10.68 -30.34
C MET A 1 -6.59 11.45 -29.33
N THR A 2 -6.97 12.68 -29.00
CA THR A 2 -6.33 13.50 -27.97
C THR A 2 -6.91 13.10 -26.62
N ILE A 3 -6.09 12.57 -25.72
CA ILE A 3 -6.49 12.29 -24.34
C ILE A 3 -6.42 13.61 -23.58
N ALA A 4 -7.54 14.04 -22.99
CA ALA A 4 -7.56 15.19 -22.09
C ALA A 4 -6.77 14.85 -20.82
N THR A 5 -5.81 15.70 -20.44
CA THR A 5 -5.12 15.56 -19.17
C THR A 5 -6.10 15.92 -18.04
N PRO A 6 -6.30 15.05 -17.04
CA PRO A 6 -7.21 15.35 -15.94
C PRO A 6 -6.66 16.47 -15.06
N ASP A 7 -7.55 17.33 -14.56
CA ASP A 7 -7.20 18.46 -13.68
C ASP A 7 -6.60 18.02 -12.32
N ARG A 8 -6.80 16.76 -11.93
CA ARG A 8 -6.19 16.17 -10.72
C ARG A 8 -5.76 14.72 -10.96
N ILE A 9 -4.59 14.39 -10.41
CA ILE A 9 -4.07 13.02 -10.39
C ILE A 9 -4.71 12.24 -9.23
N LYS A 10 -5.13 11.01 -9.50
CA LYS A 10 -5.54 10.06 -8.47
C LYS A 10 -4.31 9.32 -7.96
N VAL A 11 -3.80 9.75 -6.81
CA VAL A 11 -2.64 9.13 -6.19
C VAL A 11 -3.10 7.99 -5.29
N LEU A 12 -2.55 6.78 -5.48
CA LEU A 12 -2.78 5.64 -4.61
C LEU A 12 -1.55 5.35 -3.76
N TRP A 13 -1.77 4.85 -2.54
CA TRP A 13 -0.72 4.28 -1.71
C TRP A 13 -0.59 2.78 -1.97
N PHE A 14 0.57 2.18 -1.74
CA PHE A 14 0.76 0.73 -1.85
C PHE A 14 0.78 0.10 -0.46
N LEU A 15 -0.10 -0.87 -0.19
CA LEU A 15 -0.18 -1.53 1.11
C LEU A 15 0.82 -2.70 1.15
N PRO A 16 1.81 -2.70 2.07
CA PRO A 16 2.95 -3.61 1.99
C PRO A 16 2.65 -5.00 2.61
N THR A 17 1.72 -5.77 2.04
CA THR A 17 1.30 -7.08 2.60
C THR A 17 2.34 -8.21 2.44
N HIS A 18 3.48 -7.95 1.79
CA HIS A 18 4.62 -8.87 1.69
C HIS A 18 5.86 -8.38 2.47
N GLY A 19 5.66 -7.52 3.46
CA GLY A 19 6.76 -6.97 4.25
C GLY A 19 7.03 -5.51 3.94
N ASP A 20 7.50 -4.82 4.96
CA ASP A 20 7.88 -3.41 4.90
C ASP A 20 9.24 -3.22 5.58
N SER A 21 10.11 -2.41 5.00
CA SER A 21 11.47 -2.23 5.49
C SER A 21 12.06 -0.90 5.04
N ARG A 22 13.06 -0.45 5.80
CA ARG A 22 13.86 0.73 5.43
C ARG A 22 14.91 0.44 4.36
N TYR A 23 15.43 -0.79 4.30
CA TYR A 23 16.54 -1.19 3.44
C TYR A 23 16.15 -2.38 2.58
N LEU A 24 16.46 -2.32 1.29
CA LEU A 24 16.11 -3.37 0.33
C LEU A 24 16.98 -4.62 0.50
N GLY A 25 16.37 -5.80 0.37
CA GLY A 25 17.09 -7.08 0.30
C GLY A 25 17.73 -7.54 1.62
N THR A 26 17.32 -6.96 2.75
CA THR A 26 17.83 -7.30 4.09
C THR A 26 16.70 -7.27 5.12
N SER A 27 16.88 -7.97 6.24
CA SER A 27 15.99 -7.90 7.40
C SER A 27 16.29 -6.70 8.30
N GLU A 28 17.44 -6.05 8.13
CA GLU A 28 17.82 -4.86 8.88
C GLU A 28 16.77 -3.75 8.67
N GLY A 29 16.17 -3.26 9.75
CA GLY A 29 15.11 -2.26 9.69
C GLY A 29 13.79 -2.74 9.08
N GLY A 30 13.56 -4.06 9.03
CA GLY A 30 12.26 -4.65 8.69
C GLY A 30 11.22 -4.42 9.78
N ARG A 31 9.97 -4.20 9.38
CA ARG A 31 8.80 -4.15 10.29
C ARG A 31 7.97 -5.40 10.12
N ALA A 32 7.46 -5.93 11.24
CA ALA A 32 6.45 -6.96 11.21
C ALA A 32 5.19 -6.39 10.54
N VAL A 33 4.65 -7.13 9.57
CA VAL A 33 3.42 -6.75 8.88
C VAL A 33 2.29 -7.59 9.45
N ASP A 34 1.47 -6.94 10.28
CA ASP A 34 0.24 -7.49 10.83
C ASP A 34 -0.97 -6.61 10.44
N LEU A 35 -2.18 -7.11 10.71
CA LEU A 35 -3.41 -6.39 10.37
C LEU A 35 -3.50 -5.01 11.06
N PRO A 36 -3.17 -4.86 12.36
CA PRO A 36 -3.12 -3.53 13.00
C PRO A 36 -2.18 -2.55 12.31
N TYR A 37 -0.98 -2.99 11.88
CA TYR A 37 -0.05 -2.15 11.15
C TYR A 37 -0.58 -1.74 9.78
N LEU A 38 -1.15 -2.69 9.02
CA LEU A 38 -1.76 -2.40 7.72
C LEU A 38 -2.92 -1.40 7.85
N ALA A 39 -3.75 -1.55 8.90
CA ALA A 39 -4.83 -0.60 9.20
C ALA A 39 -4.28 0.81 9.52
N GLN A 40 -3.18 0.91 10.27
CA GLN A 40 -2.54 2.20 10.54
C GLN A 40 -2.09 2.89 9.25
N VAL A 41 -1.45 2.17 8.33
CA VAL A 41 -1.00 2.71 7.04
C VAL A 41 -2.19 3.15 6.19
N ALA A 42 -3.25 2.34 6.12
CA ALA A 42 -4.46 2.66 5.38
C ALA A 42 -5.17 3.92 5.92
N GLN A 43 -5.33 4.01 7.25
CA GLN A 43 -5.91 5.18 7.92
C GLN A 43 -5.07 6.44 7.71
N ALA A 44 -3.74 6.33 7.74
CA ALA A 44 -2.85 7.46 7.48
C ALA A 44 -2.97 7.94 6.02
N ALA A 45 -3.04 7.03 5.05
CA ALA A 45 -3.22 7.36 3.65
C ALA A 45 -4.58 8.06 3.40
N ASP A 46 -5.65 7.57 4.03
CA ASP A 46 -6.98 8.19 3.99
C ASP A 46 -6.96 9.61 4.58
N ALA A 47 -6.37 9.77 5.77
CA ALA A 47 -6.31 11.06 6.47
C ALA A 47 -5.54 12.16 5.71
N ILE A 48 -4.59 11.80 4.84
CA ILE A 48 -3.80 12.74 4.03
C ILE A 48 -4.29 12.85 2.58
N GLY A 49 -5.42 12.23 2.24
CA GLY A 49 -6.14 12.46 0.98
C GLY A 49 -5.67 11.64 -0.21
N TYR A 50 -5.09 10.46 0.02
CA TYR A 50 -4.88 9.50 -1.08
C TYR A 50 -6.23 9.04 -1.65
N TYR A 51 -6.28 8.80 -2.96
CA TYR A 51 -7.49 8.34 -3.64
C TYR A 51 -7.88 6.91 -3.23
N GLY A 52 -6.90 6.12 -2.81
CA GLY A 52 -7.10 4.75 -2.34
C GLY A 52 -5.77 4.05 -2.08
N ALA A 53 -5.86 2.77 -1.75
CA ALA A 53 -4.71 1.89 -1.58
C ALA A 53 -4.74 0.75 -2.60
N LEU A 54 -3.57 0.43 -3.16
CA LEU A 54 -3.33 -0.76 -3.97
C LEU A 54 -2.84 -1.88 -3.07
N LEU A 55 -3.56 -3.01 -3.09
CA LEU A 55 -3.15 -4.24 -2.42
C LEU A 55 -2.49 -5.16 -3.45
N PRO A 56 -1.27 -5.66 -3.21
CA PRO A 56 -0.63 -6.61 -4.11
C PRO A 56 -1.27 -7.99 -4.01
N THR A 57 -1.05 -8.81 -5.03
CA THR A 57 -1.38 -10.23 -5.04
C THR A 57 -0.15 -11.06 -5.36
N GLY A 58 -0.07 -12.28 -4.85
CA GLY A 58 1.03 -13.21 -5.11
C GLY A 58 1.24 -14.18 -3.96
N ARG A 59 1.98 -15.27 -4.20
CA ARG A 59 2.22 -16.35 -3.22
C ARG A 59 2.77 -15.83 -1.88
N SER A 60 3.54 -14.76 -1.93
CA SER A 60 4.23 -14.24 -0.76
C SER A 60 3.44 -13.13 -0.04
N CYS A 61 2.35 -12.65 -0.63
CA CYS A 61 1.47 -11.64 -0.04
C CYS A 61 0.34 -12.32 0.73
N GLU A 62 -0.17 -11.65 1.76
CA GLU A 62 -1.52 -11.97 2.28
C GLU A 62 -2.59 -11.74 1.21
N ASP A 63 -3.71 -12.48 1.29
CA ASP A 63 -4.80 -12.40 0.31
C ASP A 63 -5.44 -11.01 0.30
N SER A 64 -5.53 -10.41 -0.90
CA SER A 64 -5.98 -9.03 -1.03
C SER A 64 -7.46 -8.83 -0.71
N TRP A 65 -8.30 -9.86 -0.85
CA TRP A 65 -9.72 -9.76 -0.54
C TRP A 65 -9.99 -9.94 0.96
N VAL A 66 -9.18 -10.75 1.63
CA VAL A 66 -9.26 -10.93 3.09
C VAL A 66 -8.70 -9.73 3.85
N VAL A 67 -7.66 -9.07 3.32
CA VAL A 67 -7.04 -7.89 3.95
C VAL A 67 -7.89 -6.61 3.80
N ALA A 68 -8.68 -6.49 2.72
CA ALA A 68 -9.42 -5.28 2.35
C ALA A 68 -10.59 -4.93 3.28
#